data_AF-H0SWA4-F1
#
_entry.id   AF-H0SWA4-F1
#
_cell.length_a   1.000
_cell.length_b   1.000
_cell.length_c   1.000
_cell.angle_alpha   90.00
_cell.angle_beta   90.00
_cell.angle_gamma   90.00
#
_symmetry.space_group_name_H-M   'P 1'
#
loop_
_entity.id
_entity.type
_entity.pdbx_description
1 polymer ?
#
loop_
_entity_poly.entity_id
_entity_poly.type
_entity_poly.pdbx_seq_one_letter_code
_entity_poly.pdbx_strand_id
1 'polypeptide(L)'
;MQAKRFRADITHRDGRRLSVVSTSWQTATLMAPQSEAYRAFIVALHARLAASGSAVQLTAGLGRIAYGAALGLIALLAVAMAGLLVRALLIREWTGALFLVGFAAMFAWYVGGFITRNQPRSYTFAEIPVVLLP
;
A
#
# COMPACT_ATOMS: atom_id res chain seq x y z
N MET A 1 2.62 -10.72 -12.22
CA MET A 1 2.32 -9.57 -11.34
C MET A 1 3.52 -8.63 -11.37
N GLN A 2 3.38 -7.38 -11.84
CA GLN A 2 4.50 -6.43 -11.85
C GLN A 2 4.84 -5.97 -10.42
N ALA A 3 6.14 -5.91 -10.10
CA ALA A 3 6.65 -5.63 -8.76
C ALA A 3 6.39 -4.20 -8.26
N LYS A 4 6.14 -3.23 -9.16
CA LYS A 4 5.82 -1.83 -8.83
C LYS A 4 4.73 -1.32 -9.74
N ARG A 5 3.55 -1.07 -9.17
CA ARG A 5 2.41 -0.44 -9.85
C ARG A 5 1.99 0.77 -9.04
N PHE A 6 2.04 1.95 -9.67
CA PHE A 6 1.61 3.20 -9.06
C PHE A 6 0.20 3.54 -9.54
N ARG A 7 -0.60 4.10 -8.64
CA ARG A 7 -1.98 4.50 -8.89
C ARG A 7 -2.23 5.84 -8.23
N ALA A 8 -2.82 6.75 -8.98
CA ALA A 8 -3.37 8.00 -8.47
C ALA A 8 -4.88 7.97 -8.66
N ASP A 9 -5.61 8.28 -7.61
CA ASP A 9 -7.06 8.41 -7.65
C ASP A 9 -7.44 9.86 -7.41
N ILE A 10 -8.21 10.41 -8.36
CA ILE A 10 -8.71 11.78 -8.31
C ILE A 10 -10.20 11.67 -8.04
N THR A 11 -10.64 12.16 -6.89
CA THR A 11 -12.05 12.10 -6.47
C THR A 11 -12.62 13.51 -6.44
N HIS A 12 -13.74 13.71 -7.15
CA HIS A 12 -14.52 14.93 -7.09
C HIS A 12 -15.47 14.91 -5.89
N ARG A 13 -15.90 16.09 -5.42
CA ARG A 13 -16.85 16.21 -4.29
C ARG A 13 -18.19 15.52 -4.58
N ASP A 14 -18.61 15.48 -5.84
CA ASP A 14 -19.83 14.78 -6.29
C ASP A 14 -19.68 13.25 -6.31
N GLY A 15 -18.56 12.69 -5.82
CA GLY A 15 -18.31 11.25 -5.77
C GLY A 15 -17.74 10.64 -7.06
N ARG A 16 -17.59 11.43 -8.13
CA ARG A 16 -16.92 10.97 -9.37
C ARG A 16 -15.45 10.67 -9.09
N ARG A 17 -14.95 9.52 -9.54
CA ARG A 17 -13.56 9.09 -9.36
C ARG A 17 -12.91 8.79 -10.70
N LEU A 18 -11.72 9.35 -10.90
CA LEU A 18 -10.82 9.02 -12.00
C LEU A 18 -9.60 8.30 -11.44
N SER A 19 -9.24 7.15 -12.01
CA SER A 19 -8.08 6.37 -11.61
C SER A 19 -7.03 6.35 -12.70
N VAL A 20 -5.85 6.87 -12.40
CA VAL A 20 -4.68 6.87 -13.30
C VAL A 20 -3.68 5.85 -12.79
N VAL A 21 -3.19 4.98 -13.67
CA VAL A 21 -2.33 3.85 -13.31
C VAL A 21 -1.06 3.87 -14.16
N SER A 22 0.10 3.60 -13.55
CA SER A 22 1.41 3.63 -14.22
C SER A 22 1.70 2.43 -15.14
N THR A 23 0.67 1.71 -15.58
CA THR A 23 0.81 0.45 -16.33
C THR A 23 -0.23 0.41 -17.44
N SER A 24 0.21 0.17 -18.67
CA SER A 24 -0.67 -0.05 -19.82
C SER A 24 -0.68 -1.52 -20.21
N TRP A 25 -1.87 -2.06 -20.46
CA TRP A 25 -2.02 -3.35 -21.13
C TRP A 25 -1.75 -3.16 -22.61
N GLN A 26 -0.66 -3.74 -23.12
CA GLN A 26 -0.36 -3.72 -24.56
C GLN A 26 -0.88 -4.98 -25.26
N THR A 27 -1.04 -6.08 -24.53
CA THR A 27 -1.59 -7.35 -25.03
C THR A 27 -2.20 -8.13 -23.85
N ALA A 28 -2.92 -9.22 -24.12
CA ALA A 28 -3.48 -10.10 -23.08
C ALA A 28 -2.46 -10.59 -22.03
N THR A 29 -1.17 -10.63 -22.37
CA THR A 29 -0.09 -11.10 -21.49
C THR A 29 0.97 -10.03 -21.19
N LEU A 30 1.00 -8.91 -21.93
CA LEU A 30 2.07 -7.91 -21.82
C LEU A 30 1.57 -6.62 -21.18
N MET A 31 2.10 -6.36 -19.99
CA MET A 31 1.87 -5.14 -19.24
C MET A 31 3.16 -4.32 -19.27
N ALA A 32 3.13 -3.17 -19.93
CA ALA A 32 4.30 -2.30 -20.05
C ALA A 32 4.32 -1.28 -18.89
N PRO A 33 5.46 -1.14 -18.18
CA PRO A 33 5.62 -0.10 -17.18
C PRO A 33 5.71 1.26 -17.87
N GLN A 34 4.89 2.22 -17.44
CA GLN A 34 4.87 3.60 -17.94
C GLN A 34 5.38 4.55 -16.86
N SER A 35 6.48 4.17 -16.19
CA SER A 35 6.99 4.85 -14.99
C SER A 35 7.32 6.32 -15.24
N GLU A 36 8.12 6.60 -16.27
CA GLU A 36 8.59 7.95 -16.58
C GLU A 36 7.45 8.86 -17.03
N ALA A 37 6.62 8.38 -17.96
CA ALA A 37 5.43 9.11 -18.42
C ALA A 37 4.45 9.38 -17.27
N TYR A 38 4.24 8.40 -16.39
CA TYR A 38 3.40 8.57 -15.20
C TYR A 38 3.99 9.59 -14.23
N ARG A 39 5.29 9.54 -13.95
CA ARG A 39 6.00 10.52 -13.11
C ARG A 39 5.84 11.93 -13.66
N ALA A 40 6.11 12.12 -14.96
CA ALA A 40 5.99 13.43 -15.62
C ALA A 40 4.56 13.97 -15.53
N PHE A 41 3.56 13.11 -15.79
CA PHE A 41 2.14 13.47 -15.67
C PHE A 41 1.78 13.92 -14.25
N ILE A 42 2.16 13.14 -13.23
CA ILE A 42 1.84 13.45 -11.83
C ILE A 42 2.47 14.76 -11.39
N VAL A 43 3.76 14.99 -11.72
CA VAL A 43 4.44 16.25 -11.38
C VAL A 43 3.79 17.45 -12.08
N ALA A 44 3.49 17.35 -13.37
CA ALA A 44 2.83 18.42 -14.12
C ALA A 44 1.40 18.70 -13.62
N LEU A 45 0.65 17.67 -13.23
CA LEU A 45 -0.67 17.80 -12.63
C LEU A 45 -0.60 18.58 -11.32
N HIS A 46 0.33 18.23 -10.42
CA HIS A 46 0.51 18.93 -9.15
C HIS A 46 0.90 20.39 -9.37
N ALA A 47 1.80 20.68 -10.30
CA ALA A 47 2.20 22.06 -10.63
C ALA A 47 1.01 22.91 -11.11
N ARG A 48 0.15 22.37 -11.98
CA ARG A 48 -1.05 23.07 -12.46
C ARG A 48 -2.11 23.29 -11.38
N LEU A 49 -2.29 22.33 -10.48
CA LEU A 49 -3.21 22.45 -9.34
C LEU A 49 -2.73 23.48 -8.31
N ALA A 50 -1.41 23.55 -8.08
CA ALA A 50 -0.81 24.56 -7.24
C ALA A 50 -0.97 25.97 -7.84
N ALA A 51 -0.71 26.11 -9.14
CA ALA A 51 -0.86 27.38 -9.86
C ALA A 51 -2.30 27.92 -9.88
N SER A 52 -3.31 27.04 -9.84
CA SER A 52 -4.72 27.45 -9.77
C SER A 52 -5.21 27.74 -8.35
N GLY A 53 -4.36 27.63 -7.32
CA GLY A 53 -4.74 27.84 -5.93
C GLY A 53 -5.75 26.81 -5.41
N SER A 54 -5.75 25.60 -5.99
CA SER A 54 -6.79 24.62 -5.71
C SER A 54 -6.69 24.04 -4.28
N ALA A 55 -7.80 24.05 -3.54
CA ALA A 55 -7.91 23.49 -2.19
C ALA A 55 -8.10 21.97 -2.19
N VAL A 56 -7.29 21.24 -2.97
CA VAL A 56 -7.34 19.78 -3.05
C VAL A 56 -6.63 19.17 -1.85
N GLN A 57 -7.23 18.13 -1.25
CA GLN A 57 -6.55 17.31 -0.26
C GLN A 57 -5.71 16.24 -0.96
N LEU A 58 -4.39 16.33 -0.80
CA LEU A 58 -3.46 15.33 -1.31
C LEU A 58 -3.21 14.28 -0.24
N THR A 59 -3.61 13.05 -0.55
CA THR A 59 -3.47 11.91 0.37
C THR A 59 -2.78 10.76 -0.35
N ALA A 60 -2.06 9.97 0.43
CA ALA A 60 -1.27 8.84 -0.01
C ALA A 60 -1.52 7.63 0.87
N GLY A 61 -1.24 6.44 0.33
CA GLY A 61 -1.48 5.17 1.01
C GLY A 61 -2.95 4.76 1.00
N LEU A 62 -3.30 3.83 1.89
CA LEU A 62 -4.66 3.33 2.05
C LEU A 62 -5.51 4.33 2.85
N GLY A 63 -6.83 4.36 2.63
CA GLY A 63 -7.73 5.18 3.44
C GLY A 63 -7.62 4.81 4.93
N ARG A 64 -7.67 5.79 5.84
CA ARG A 64 -7.44 5.59 7.29
C ARG A 64 -8.27 4.44 7.88
N ILE A 65 -9.53 4.34 7.48
CA ILE A 65 -10.45 3.29 7.93
C ILE A 65 -9.97 1.91 7.44
N ALA A 66 -9.72 1.77 6.14
CA ALA A 66 -9.26 0.51 5.56
C ALA A 66 -7.88 0.08 6.11
N TYR A 67 -6.98 1.04 6.33
CA TYR A 67 -5.68 0.79 6.94
C TYR A 67 -5.83 0.33 8.40
N GLY A 68 -6.68 1.00 9.18
CA GLY A 68 -7.00 0.60 10.54
C GLY A 68 -7.60 -0.79 10.62
N ALA A 69 -8.54 -1.11 9.72
CA ALA A 69 -9.14 -2.45 9.63
C ALA A 69 -8.09 -3.52 9.28
N ALA A 70 -7.18 -3.24 8.34
CA ALA A 70 -6.08 -4.14 8.00
C ALA A 70 -5.13 -4.36 9.18
N LEU A 71 -4.77 -3.30 9.90
CA LEU A 71 -3.95 -3.41 11.12
C LEU A 71 -4.66 -4.21 12.22
N GLY A 72 -5.96 -3.98 12.43
CA GLY A 72 -6.75 -4.74 13.39
C GLY A 72 -6.77 -6.24 13.06
N LEU A 73 -6.95 -6.59 11.78
CA LEU A 73 -6.92 -7.98 11.33
C LEU A 73 -5.54 -8.63 11.54
N ILE A 74 -4.47 -7.90 11.25
CA ILE A 74 -3.09 -8.38 11.48
C ILE A 74 -2.83 -8.58 12.97
N ALA A 75 -3.27 -7.66 13.82
CA ALA A 75 -3.14 -7.78 15.27
C ALA A 75 -3.91 -9.00 15.81
N LEU A 76 -5.14 -9.21 15.34
CA LEU A 76 -5.94 -10.38 15.71
C LEU A 76 -5.24 -11.69 15.30
N LEU A 77 -4.73 -11.76 14.06
CA LEU A 77 -3.97 -12.91 13.58
C LEU A 77 -2.71 -13.15 14.42
N ALA A 78 -1.99 -12.08 14.78
CA ALA A 78 -0.80 -12.18 15.62
C ALA A 78 -1.14 -12.73 17.02
N VAL A 79 -2.25 -12.29 17.62
CA VAL A 79 -2.74 -12.83 18.90
C VAL A 79 -3.11 -14.31 18.77
N ALA A 80 -3.82 -14.70 17.70
CA ALA A 80 -4.17 -16.10 17.46
C ALA A 80 -2.91 -16.98 17.30
N MET A 81 -1.93 -16.51 16.52
CA MET A 81 -0.65 -17.19 16.31
C MET A 81 0.14 -17.32 17.61
N ALA A 82 0.18 -16.27 18.44
CA ALA A 82 0.83 -16.30 19.74
C ALA A 82 0.16 -17.31 20.69
N GLY A 83 -1.17 -17.36 20.71
CA GLY A 83 -1.93 -18.35 21.47
C GLY A 83 -1.62 -19.79 21.03
N LEU A 84 -1.56 -20.04 19.72
CA LEU A 84 -1.17 -21.35 19.17
C LEU A 84 0.28 -21.71 19.53
N LEU A 85 1.20 -20.74 19.49
CA LEU A 85 2.59 -20.95 19.85
C LEU A 85 2.73 -21.31 21.33
N VAL A 86 2.10 -20.55 22.22
CA VAL A 86 2.06 -20.86 23.67
C VAL A 86 1.50 -22.26 23.89
N ARG A 87 0.39 -22.61 23.23
CA ARG A 87 -0.20 -23.94 23.32
C ARG A 87 0.77 -25.03 22.85
N ALA A 88 1.45 -24.84 21.72
CA ALA A 88 2.42 -25.80 21.18
C ALA A 88 3.58 -26.04 22.17
N LEU A 89 4.08 -24.96 22.80
CA LEU A 89 5.13 -25.05 23.81
C LEU A 89 4.67 -25.80 25.06
N LEU A 90 3.44 -25.55 25.54
CA LEU A 90 2.88 -26.23 26.72
C LEU A 90 2.75 -27.75 26.52
N ILE A 91 2.41 -28.20 25.31
CA ILE A 91 2.33 -29.64 24.97
C ILE A 91 3.65 -30.22 24.45
N ARG A 92 4.74 -29.43 24.46
CA ARG A 92 6.09 -29.79 23.95
C ARG A 92 6.13 -30.17 22.46
N GLU A 93 5.23 -29.62 21.66
CA GLU A 93 5.20 -29.81 20.21
C GLU A 93 6.21 -28.86 19.53
N TRP A 94 7.50 -29.21 19.61
CA TRP A 94 8.60 -28.36 19.14
C TRP A 94 8.56 -28.09 17.63
N THR A 95 8.18 -29.09 16.84
CA THR A 95 8.06 -28.95 15.38
C THR A 95 6.98 -27.94 15.00
N GLY A 96 5.81 -28.03 15.63
CA GLY A 96 4.73 -27.07 15.46
C GLY A 96 5.12 -25.66 15.91
N ALA A 97 5.81 -25.53 17.04
CA ALA A 97 6.30 -24.24 17.52
C ALA A 97 7.29 -23.60 16.52
N LEU A 98 8.25 -24.37 16.01
CA LEU A 98 9.22 -23.91 15.01
C LEU A 98 8.53 -23.48 13.71
N PHE A 99 7.54 -24.25 13.25
CA PHE A 99 6.73 -23.90 12.08
C PHE A 99 6.02 -22.56 12.27
N LEU A 100 5.37 -22.34 13.41
CA LEU A 100 4.67 -21.08 13.71
C LEU A 100 5.62 -19.88 13.72
N VAL A 101 6.82 -20.03 14.28
CA VAL A 101 7.85 -18.98 14.27
C VAL A 101 8.30 -18.67 12.85
N GLY A 102 8.61 -19.69 12.05
CA GLY A 102 9.02 -19.52 10.65
C GLY A 102 7.93 -18.85 9.81
N PHE A 103 6.68 -19.29 9.99
CA PHE A 103 5.53 -18.70 9.31
C PHE A 103 5.30 -17.24 9.72
N ALA A 104 5.41 -16.92 11.01
CA ALA A 104 5.29 -15.55 11.51
C ALA A 104 6.37 -14.63 10.91
N ALA A 105 7.62 -15.10 10.83
CA ALA A 105 8.72 -14.35 10.21
C ALA A 105 8.47 -14.11 8.72
N MET A 106 8.06 -15.14 7.98
CA MET A 106 7.72 -15.03 6.56
C MET A 106 6.55 -14.06 6.35
N PHE A 107 5.49 -14.19 7.16
CA PHE A 107 4.32 -13.33 7.08
C PHE A 107 4.69 -11.86 7.35
N ALA A 108 5.50 -11.60 8.37
CA ALA A 108 5.99 -10.26 8.69
C ALA A 108 6.79 -9.65 7.53
N TRP A 109 7.60 -10.45 6.83
CA TRP A 109 8.34 -9.99 5.65
C TRP A 109 7.41 -9.57 4.50
N TYR A 110 6.46 -10.44 4.11
CA TYR A 110 5.55 -10.16 3.00
C TYR A 110 4.56 -9.04 3.32
N VAL A 111 3.94 -9.06 4.50
CA VAL A 111 2.87 -8.14 4.86
C VAL A 111 3.42 -6.83 5.44
N GLY A 112 4.53 -6.88 6.18
CA GLY A 112 5.15 -5.68 6.75
C GLY A 112 5.57 -4.67 5.67
N GLY A 113 6.14 -5.16 4.56
CA GLY A 113 6.45 -4.32 3.41
C GLY A 113 5.21 -3.69 2.75
N PHE A 114 4.07 -4.37 2.76
CA PHE A 114 2.81 -3.82 2.26
C PHE A 114 2.27 -2.72 3.21
N ILE A 115 2.25 -2.99 4.52
CA ILE A 115 1.71 -2.07 5.53
C ILE A 115 2.53 -0.78 5.62
N THR A 116 3.86 -0.88 5.55
CA THR A 116 4.75 0.29 5.58
C THR A 116 4.62 1.16 4.33
N ARG A 117 4.49 0.55 3.15
CA ARG A 117 4.31 1.29 1.88
C ARG A 117 2.94 1.92 1.71
N ASN A 118 1.91 1.36 2.35
CA ASN A 118 0.52 1.83 2.26
C ASN A 118 0.08 2.67 3.47
N GLN A 119 1.02 3.14 4.29
CA GLN A 119 0.71 3.98 5.44
C GLN A 119 -0.05 5.24 4.99
N PRO A 120 -1.20 5.58 5.63
CA PRO A 120 -1.96 6.78 5.29
C PRO A 120 -1.14 8.02 5.58
N ARG A 121 -0.94 8.88 4.58
CA ARG A 121 -0.21 10.14 4.73
C ARG A 121 -0.93 11.26 3.99
N SER A 122 -0.88 12.47 4.53
CA SER A 122 -1.23 13.70 3.82
C SER A 122 0.05 14.40 3.40
N TYR A 123 0.06 15.02 2.22
CA TYR A 123 1.21 15.77 1.73
C TYR A 123 0.77 17.06 1.05
N THR A 124 1.71 17.91 0.64
CA THR A 124 1.44 19.21 0.00
C THR A 124 2.04 19.26 -1.40
N PHE A 125 1.63 20.24 -2.21
CA PHE A 125 2.19 20.42 -3.56
C PHE A 125 3.71 20.70 -3.55
N ALA A 126 4.24 21.28 -2.47
CA ALA A 126 5.66 21.60 -2.33
C ALA A 126 6.52 20.37 -2.07
N GLU A 127 5.94 19.30 -1.49
CA GLU A 127 6.67 18.12 -1.05
C GLU A 127 5.91 16.85 -1.46
N ILE A 128 6.13 16.42 -2.70
CA ILE A 128 5.62 15.14 -3.20
C ILE A 128 6.56 14.03 -2.69
N PRO A 129 6.09 13.08 -1.86
CA PRO A 129 6.96 12.04 -1.33
C PRO A 129 7.55 11.17 -2.45
N VAL A 130 8.88 11.03 -2.46
CA VAL A 130 9.62 10.28 -3.50
C VAL A 130 9.12 8.84 -3.65
N VAL A 131 8.67 8.22 -2.55
CA VAL A 131 8.12 6.86 -2.53
C VAL A 131 6.83 6.68 -3.35
N LEU A 132 6.13 7.77 -3.68
CA LEU A 132 4.90 7.74 -4.49
C LEU A 132 5.17 7.85 -6.00
N LEU A 133 6.42 8.08 -6.38
CA LEU A 133 6.85 8.16 -7.76
C LEU A 133 7.75 6.95 -8.07
N PRO A 134 7.75 6.47 -9.33
CA PRO A 134 8.56 5.33 -9.77
C PRO A 134 10.04 5.71 -9.92
#